data_AF-A0A9X1GM28-F1
#
_entry.id   AF-A0A9X1GM28-F1
#
_cell.length_a   1.000
_cell.length_b   1.000
_cell.length_c   1.000
_cell.angle_alpha   90.00
_cell.angle_beta   90.00
_cell.angle_gamma   90.00
#
_symmetry.space_group_name_H-M   'P 1'
#
loop_
_entity.id
_entity.type
_entity.pdbx_description
1 polymer ?
#
loop_
_entity_poly.entity_id
_entity_poly.type
_entity_poly.pdbx_seq_one_letter_code
_entity_poly.pdbx_strand_id
1 'polypeptide(L)'
;CLFLVPFDYKPCLVVEFQSTYHDSHDARERDHKKLHLLKLAGVPLLYSRIKDFGLLHLYSQNEDVILNLFTGEKRENAKSLIRNYCEPTNLANVLAIV
;
A
#
# COMPACT_ATOMS: atom_id res chain seq x y z
N CYS A 1 -10.02 4.66 -1.69
CA CYS A 1 -8.66 4.67 -1.10
C CYS A 1 -8.72 5.25 0.30
N LEU A 2 -7.88 4.74 1.21
CA LEU A 2 -7.68 5.24 2.56
C LEU A 2 -6.28 5.86 2.63
N PHE A 3 -6.17 7.07 3.20
CA PHE A 3 -4.89 7.71 3.49
C PHE A 3 -4.62 7.62 4.99
N LEU A 4 -3.45 7.09 5.37
CA LEU A 4 -2.96 7.24 6.73
C LEU A 4 -2.14 8.52 6.80
N VAL A 5 -2.54 9.37 7.73
CA VAL A 5 -1.98 10.71 7.90
C VAL A 5 -1.45 10.82 9.33
N PRO A 6 -0.15 11.09 9.53
CA PRO A 6 0.42 11.39 10.84
C PRO A 6 -0.01 12.78 11.30
N PHE A 7 0.46 13.15 12.50
CA PHE A 7 0.13 14.42 13.16
C PHE A 7 0.47 15.67 12.32
N ASP A 8 1.44 15.59 11.41
CA ASP A 8 1.89 16.70 10.54
C ASP A 8 1.08 16.85 9.24
N TYR A 9 -0.03 16.12 9.11
CA TYR A 9 -0.96 16.17 7.96
C TYR A 9 -0.36 15.74 6.61
N LYS A 10 0.83 15.15 6.58
CA LYS A 10 1.45 14.62 5.35
C LYS A 10 1.15 13.14 5.17
N PRO A 11 0.49 12.69 4.09
CA PRO A 11 0.15 11.28 3.94
C PRO A 11 1.39 10.40 3.99
N CYS A 12 1.43 9.44 4.91
CA CYS A 12 2.54 8.49 5.08
C CYS A 12 2.27 7.13 4.43
N LEU A 13 1.01 6.82 4.12
CA LEU A 13 0.62 5.60 3.44
C LEU A 13 -0.70 5.77 2.71
N VAL A 14 -0.79 5.21 1.51
CA VAL A 14 -2.06 4.99 0.82
C VAL A 14 -2.41 3.52 0.86
N VAL A 15 -3.66 3.20 1.20
CA VAL A 15 -4.22 1.85 1.06
C VAL A 15 -5.37 1.93 0.07
N GLU A 16 -5.27 1.19 -1.03
CA GLU A 16 -6.31 1.15 -2.06
C GLU A 16 -7.02 -0.21 -2.05
N PHE A 17 -8.35 -0.19 -2.11
CA PHE A 17 -9.15 -1.39 -2.27
C PHE A 17 -9.49 -1.55 -3.75
N GLN A 18 -8.95 -2.61 -4.34
CA GLN A 18 -9.10 -2.92 -5.75
C GLN A 18 -10.12 -4.04 -5.92
N SER A 19 -11.16 -3.75 -6.69
CA SER A 19 -12.11 -4.75 -7.21
C SER A 19 -11.62 -5.33 -8.55
N THR A 20 -12.37 -6.27 -9.10
CA THR A 20 -12.12 -6.87 -10.43
C THR A 20 -12.09 -5.86 -11.58
N TYR A 21 -12.62 -4.65 -11.39
CA TYR A 21 -12.48 -3.55 -12.34
C TYR A 21 -11.01 -3.21 -12.64
N HIS A 22 -10.14 -3.36 -11.64
CA HIS A 22 -8.70 -3.08 -11.73
C HIS A 22 -7.92 -4.14 -12.51
N ASP A 23 -8.58 -5.18 -13.01
CA ASP A 23 -7.95 -6.18 -13.89
C ASP A 23 -8.02 -5.77 -15.37
N SER A 24 -8.87 -4.80 -15.72
CA SER A 24 -8.93 -4.24 -17.07
C SER A 24 -7.65 -3.47 -17.42
N HIS A 25 -7.25 -3.53 -18.69
CA HIS A 25 -6.04 -2.85 -19.18
C HIS A 25 -6.03 -1.35 -18.82
N ASP A 26 -7.13 -0.65 -19.05
CA ASP A 26 -7.24 0.80 -18.81
C ASP A 26 -7.22 1.16 -17.32
N ALA A 27 -7.75 0.29 -16.45
CA ALA A 27 -7.63 0.49 -15.01
C ALA A 27 -6.20 0.26 -14.54
N ARG A 28 -5.51 -0.76 -15.05
CA ARG A 28 -4.10 -1.03 -14.73
C ARG A 28 -3.19 0.11 -15.16
N GLU A 29 -3.39 0.70 -16.33
CA GLU A 29 -2.63 1.87 -16.76
C GLU A 29 -2.81 3.07 -15.81
N ARG A 30 -4.04 3.31 -15.35
CA ARG A 30 -4.32 4.37 -14.38
C ARG A 30 -3.70 4.07 -13.02
N ASP A 31 -3.71 2.82 -12.58
CA ASP A 31 -3.06 2.40 -11.34
C ASP A 31 -1.54 2.57 -11.41
N HIS A 32 -0.91 2.25 -12.55
CA HIS A 32 0.51 2.53 -12.77
C HIS A 32 0.84 4.02 -12.72
N LYS A 33 0.03 4.88 -13.36
CA LYS A 33 0.21 6.33 -13.31
C LYS A 33 0.09 6.85 -11.88
N LYS A 34 -0.90 6.38 -11.13
CA LYS A 34 -1.11 6.72 -9.71
C LYS A 34 0.06 6.27 -8.84
N LEU A 35 0.54 5.04 -9.03
CA LEU A 35 1.72 4.51 -8.34
C LEU A 35 2.95 5.38 -8.60
N HIS A 36 3.17 5.78 -9.85
CA HIS A 36 4.28 6.65 -10.22
C HIS A 36 4.21 8.01 -9.51
N LEU A 37 3.03 8.65 -9.47
CA LEU A 37 2.83 9.92 -8.77
C LEU A 37 3.08 9.81 -7.26
N LEU A 38 2.60 8.73 -6.63
CA LEU A 38 2.82 8.49 -5.20
C LEU A 38 4.29 8.22 -4.88
N LYS A 39 5.00 7.50 -5.76
CA LYS A 39 6.46 7.31 -5.65
C LYS A 39 7.21 8.63 -5.73
N LEU A 40 6.85 9.53 -6.64
CA LEU A 40 7.43 10.88 -6.72
C LEU A 40 7.17 11.71 -5.45
N ALA A 41 6.02 11.51 -4.82
CA ALA A 41 5.67 12.15 -3.55
C ALA A 41 6.31 11.48 -2.31
N GLY A 42 7.05 10.38 -2.49
CA GLY A 42 7.62 9.61 -1.38
C GLY A 42 6.56 8.88 -0.53
N VAL A 43 5.35 8.69 -1.06
CA VAL A 43 4.24 8.08 -0.33
C VAL A 43 4.08 6.62 -0.76
N PRO A 44 4.29 5.64 0.14
CA PRO A 44 4.06 4.23 -0.16
C PRO A 44 2.57 3.93 -0.41
N LEU A 45 2.32 2.90 -1.22
CA LEU A 45 0.98 2.44 -1.60
C LEU A 45 0.88 0.94 -1.37
N LEU A 46 -0.16 0.52 -0.65
CA LEU A 46 -0.58 -0.87 -0.48
C LEU A 46 -1.90 -1.10 -1.21
N TYR A 47 -2.05 -2.29 -1.76
CA TYR A 47 -3.27 -2.71 -2.43
C TYR A 47 -4.00 -3.74 -1.59
N SER A 48 -5.31 -3.62 -1.52
CA SER A 48 -6.20 -4.61 -0.92
C SER A 48 -6.97 -5.25 -2.06
N ARG A 49 -6.81 -6.55 -2.27
CA ARG A 49 -7.54 -7.30 -3.30
C ARG A 49 -8.24 -8.49 -2.67
N ILE A 50 -9.41 -8.78 -3.21
CA ILE A 50 -10.10 -10.04 -2.98
C ILE A 50 -9.47 -11.06 -3.92
N LYS A 51 -8.76 -12.04 -3.36
CA LYS A 51 -8.14 -13.13 -4.13
C LYS A 51 -8.42 -14.45 -3.42
N ASP A 52 -8.84 -15.46 -4.18
CA ASP A 52 -9.14 -16.82 -3.74
C ASP A 52 -10.18 -16.91 -2.60
N PHE A 53 -11.37 -17.43 -2.92
CA PHE A 53 -12.48 -17.68 -1.97
C PHE A 53 -12.99 -16.47 -1.16
N GLY A 54 -12.66 -15.23 -1.58
CA GLY A 54 -13.15 -14.04 -0.91
C GLY A 54 -12.21 -13.48 0.16
N LEU A 55 -11.00 -14.01 0.31
CA LEU A 55 -10.06 -13.52 1.30
C LEU A 55 -9.44 -12.19 0.85
N LEU A 56 -9.66 -11.16 1.66
CA LEU A 56 -9.16 -9.81 1.47
C LEU A 56 -7.74 -9.75 2.00
N HIS A 57 -6.78 -9.65 1.09
CA HIS A 57 -5.37 -9.57 1.40
C HIS A 57 -4.87 -8.14 1.15
N LEU A 58 -3.97 -7.66 2.02
CA LEU A 58 -3.11 -6.53 1.72
C LEU A 58 -1.85 -7.02 1.00
N TYR A 59 -1.54 -6.38 -0.10
CA TYR A 59 -0.42 -6.66 -0.98
C TYR A 59 0.57 -5.49 -1.00
N SER A 60 1.85 -5.83 -1.09
CA SER A 60 2.91 -4.88 -1.42
C SER A 60 2.83 -4.46 -2.88
N GLN A 61 3.66 -3.49 -3.27
CA GLN A 61 3.83 -3.10 -4.68
C GLN A 61 4.42 -4.24 -5.53
N ASN A 62 5.11 -5.19 -4.91
CA ASN A 62 5.68 -6.38 -5.55
C ASN A 62 4.72 -7.59 -5.48
N GLU A 63 3.46 -7.37 -5.15
CA GLU A 63 2.42 -8.41 -5.02
C GLU A 63 2.66 -9.42 -3.87
N ASP A 64 3.54 -9.11 -2.92
CA ASP A 64 3.72 -9.94 -1.73
C ASP A 64 2.55 -9.76 -0.77
N VAL A 65 2.01 -10.87 -0.25
CA VAL A 65 0.96 -10.83 0.79
C VAL A 65 1.56 -10.31 2.10
N ILE A 66 1.12 -9.12 2.50
CA ILE A 66 1.50 -8.44 3.75
C ILE A 66 0.59 -8.86 4.91
N LEU A 67 -0.72 -8.99 4.66
CA LEU A 67 -1.71 -9.29 5.69
C LEU A 67 -2.91 -10.00 5.07
N ASN A 68 -3.40 -11.05 5.72
CA ASN A 68 -4.75 -11.54 5.48
C ASN A 68 -5.70 -10.86 6.48
N LEU A 69 -6.64 -10.05 5.98
CA LEU A 69 -7.55 -9.28 6.83
C LEU A 69 -8.65 -10.13 7.49
N PHE A 70 -8.91 -11.34 6.97
CA PHE A 70 -9.88 -12.27 7.56
C PHE A 70 -9.27 -13.16 8.64
N THR A 71 -8.12 -13.76 8.37
CA THR A 71 -7.46 -14.69 9.32
C THR A 71 -6.56 -13.97 10.31
N GLY A 72 -6.14 -12.74 10.00
CA GLY A 72 -5.14 -12.01 10.79
C GLY A 72 -3.71 -12.54 10.61
N GLU A 73 -3.49 -13.45 9.66
CA GLU A 73 -2.16 -13.96 9.35
C GLU A 73 -1.23 -12.81 8.93
N LYS A 74 -0.01 -12.78 9.49
CA LYS A 74 1.01 -11.72 9.30
C LYS A 74 0.65 -10.35 9.91
N ARG A 75 -0.33 -10.26 10.82
CA ARG A 75 -0.74 -8.99 11.46
C ARG A 75 0.41 -8.20 12.10
N GLU A 76 1.31 -8.85 12.83
CA GLU A 76 2.43 -8.15 13.48
C GLU A 76 3.45 -7.65 12.45
N ASN A 77 3.71 -8.40 11.38
CA ASN A 77 4.55 -7.96 10.27
C ASN A 77 3.93 -6.75 9.57
N ALA A 78 2.62 -6.78 9.33
CA ALA A 78 1.88 -5.67 8.72
C ALA A 78 1.91 -4.42 9.60
N LYS A 79 1.71 -4.55 10.92
CA LYS A 79 1.86 -3.45 11.87
C LYS A 79 3.27 -2.85 11.84
N SER A 80 4.30 -3.69 11.87
CA SER A 80 5.69 -3.25 11.80
C SER A 80 5.97 -2.49 10.49
N LEU A 81 5.49 -3.01 9.35
CA LEU A 81 5.64 -2.37 8.06
C LEU A 81 4.92 -1.02 7.98
N ILE A 82 3.65 -0.95 8.42
CA ILE A 82 2.86 0.30 8.45
C ILE A 82 3.54 1.32 9.36
N ARG A 83 4.04 0.88 10.52
CA ARG A 83 4.81 1.76 11.42
C ARG A 83 6.06 2.30 10.74
N ASN A 84 6.81 1.47 10.03
CA ASN A 84 8.01 1.90 9.30
C ASN A 84 7.71 2.95 8.22
N TYR A 85 6.54 2.87 7.57
CA TYR A 85 6.11 3.87 6.58
C TYR A 85 5.71 5.21 7.22
N CYS A 86 5.14 5.17 8.42
CA CYS A 86 4.59 6.34 9.09
C CYS A 86 5.49 6.94 10.17
N GLU A 87 6.64 6.32 10.47
CA GLU A 87 7.64 6.90 11.37
C GLU A 87 8.50 7.96 10.65
N PRO A 88 8.64 9.17 11.23
CA PRO A 88 9.31 10.31 10.60
C PRO A 88 10.80 10.07 10.30
N THR A 89 11.43 9.08 10.94
CA THR A 89 12.86 8.77 10.78
C THR A 89 13.21 8.04 9.47
N ASN A 90 12.23 7.46 8.76
CA ASN A 90 12.48 6.66 7.54
C ASN A 90 12.21 7.38 6.21
N LEU A 91 11.63 8.58 6.22
CA LEU A 91 11.49 9.41 5.01
C LEU A 91 12.85 9.78 4.38
N ALA A 92 13.92 9.81 5.18
CA ALA A 92 15.28 10.01 4.69
C ALA A 92 15.88 8.78 3.97
N ASN A 93 15.45 7.56 4.29
CA ASN A 93 16.02 6.33 3.73
C ASN A 93 15.38 5.91 2.40
N VAL A 94 14.14 6.31 2.12
CA VAL A 94 13.49 6.01 0.83
C VAL A 94 14.09 6.85 -0.31
N LEU A 95 14.61 8.05 0.00
CA LEU A 95 15.36 8.89 -0.95
C LEU A 95 16.79 8.38 -1.24
N ALA A 96 17.31 7.44 -0.44
CA ALA A 96 18.69 6.94 -0.56
C ALA A 96 18.85 5.70 -1.44
N ILE A 97 17.75 5.19 -2.05
CA ILE A 97 17.76 4.04 -2.97
C ILE A 97 17.41 4.49 -4.40
N VAL A 98 17.75 5.74 -4.76
CA VAL A 98 17.72 6.24 -6.14
C VAL A 98 19.15 6.46 -6.62
#